data_AF-A0A317QI38-F1
#
_entry.id   AF-A0A317QI38-F1
#
_cell.length_a   1.000
_cell.length_b   1.000
_cell.length_c   1.000
_cell.angle_alpha   90.00
_cell.angle_beta   90.00
_cell.angle_gamma   90.00
#
_symmetry.space_group_name_H-M   'P 1'
#
loop_
_entity.id
_entity.type
_entity.pdbx_description
1 polymer ?
#
loop_
_entity_poly.entity_id
_entity_poly.type
_entity_poly.pdbx_seq_one_letter_code
_entity_poly.pdbx_strand_id
1 'polypeptide(L)'
;MTPRLLRTRFSEIARQRPRALLSPFVDVDRPGPVEEELTGLGTGPRIPFCAVVLDLDDLDADGRVQCGLTVPGGPVLARLDGATRQLDLSVAGVVLAAAPFPEVPAGLACVVQENRVTVLVSGADGEWTPVLSERDAVMARLDLRAPAVLRSAEYCAAARGARVRRTRAGVSGPAGVRDPQVVRTADGRPLVRDGRLHVTMTSAGLGFFEQASWGVWALDLADPTRWEQVAALYSHRDGLLLGDHAGQLVVDELTGVTTVLVSSWGDHTPSAGVHVRHVSTREDLLTGVHVLETSRLTVPTDHSAWDPSLARIGGRWHLAFTECVSFGPPRYVFHPALAVTDSDDPTEGLTLVRADDGREQTEGTLLVPDGGRWLVLASDRDVAQYPVYDTRLRRVGALQAPYGSNIPHPMVVPGGTDGTTPWLVTFDGTPWREDLLGYGTHGDLVVMAGRPETLRETWERTVARGTTTVRRGLGVVRRRLGDARRRTRPPAADRGPDGG
;
A
#
# COMPACT_ATOMS: atom_id res chain seq x y z
N MET A 1 1.75 15.36 30.33
CA MET A 1 2.84 14.35 30.31
C MET A 1 3.18 14.04 28.85
N THR A 2 4.46 14.06 28.45
CA THR A 2 4.87 13.84 27.04
C THR A 2 4.52 12.42 26.54
N PRO A 3 4.11 12.25 25.28
CA PRO A 3 4.40 11.10 24.41
C PRO A 3 5.28 9.97 24.97
N ARG A 4 4.88 8.70 25.24
CA ARG A 4 5.95 7.69 25.44
C ARG A 4 6.66 7.46 24.11
N LEU A 5 5.88 7.30 23.03
CA LEU A 5 6.39 7.23 21.66
C LEU A 5 7.30 8.40 21.24
N LEU A 6 7.10 9.62 21.77
CA LEU A 6 7.99 10.76 21.47
C LEU A 6 9.37 10.66 22.13
N ARG A 7 9.53 9.75 23.10
CA ARG A 7 10.78 9.40 23.79
C ARG A 7 11.28 8.02 23.38
N THR A 8 10.67 7.42 22.37
CA THR A 8 11.08 6.14 21.79
C THR A 8 11.89 6.42 20.53
N ARG A 9 13.05 5.78 20.43
CA ARG A 9 13.86 5.75 19.21
C ARG A 9 13.69 4.40 18.54
N PHE A 10 13.28 4.40 17.28
CA PHE A 10 13.13 3.22 16.45
C PHE A 10 14.39 2.98 15.62
N SER A 11 14.72 1.71 15.43
CA SER A 11 15.78 1.24 14.54
C SER A 11 15.32 0.00 13.79
N GLU A 12 15.64 -0.08 12.50
CA GLU A 12 15.31 -1.23 11.65
C GLU A 12 15.88 -2.54 12.21
N ILE A 13 15.04 -3.57 12.24
CA ILE A 13 15.39 -4.93 12.66
C ILE A 13 15.10 -5.97 11.57
N ALA A 14 14.22 -5.64 10.62
CA ALA A 14 13.92 -6.48 9.48
C ALA A 14 13.49 -5.64 8.27
N ARG A 15 13.86 -6.11 7.08
CA ARG A 15 13.43 -5.58 5.79
C ARG A 15 13.28 -6.72 4.81
N GLN A 16 12.10 -6.85 4.18
CA GLN A 16 11.83 -7.93 3.23
C GLN A 16 10.85 -7.52 2.15
N ARG A 17 11.08 -7.99 0.92
CA ARG A 17 10.15 -7.82 -0.20
C ARG A 17 9.35 -9.11 -0.43
N PRO A 18 8.02 -9.12 -0.26
CA PRO A 18 7.18 -10.28 -0.59
C PRO A 18 6.92 -10.31 -2.09
N ARG A 19 7.88 -10.78 -2.89
CA ARG A 19 7.68 -10.88 -4.33
C ARG A 19 7.25 -12.29 -4.71
N ALA A 20 6.03 -12.44 -5.20
CA ALA A 20 5.53 -13.69 -5.75
C ALA A 20 4.53 -13.43 -6.87
N LEU A 21 4.51 -14.28 -7.91
CA LEU A 21 3.49 -14.20 -8.97
C LEU A 21 2.12 -14.70 -8.51
N LEU A 22 2.12 -15.64 -7.58
CA LEU A 22 0.93 -16.20 -6.96
C LEU A 22 0.96 -15.90 -5.46
N SER A 23 -0.18 -15.53 -4.91
CA SER A 23 -0.40 -15.54 -3.47
C SER A 23 -0.49 -17.00 -2.97
N PRO A 24 -0.58 -17.23 -1.65
CA PRO A 24 -0.83 -18.58 -1.12
C PRO A 24 -2.16 -19.21 -1.56
N PHE A 25 -3.08 -18.46 -2.17
CA PHE A 25 -4.39 -18.95 -2.63
C PHE A 25 -4.29 -19.47 -4.08
N VAL A 26 -3.78 -20.69 -4.20
CA VAL A 26 -3.60 -21.39 -5.48
C VAL A 26 -4.78 -22.32 -5.75
N ASP A 27 -5.42 -22.15 -6.91
CA ASP A 27 -6.58 -22.95 -7.33
C ASP A 27 -6.15 -24.17 -8.16
N VAL A 28 -5.05 -24.04 -8.92
CA VAL A 28 -4.48 -25.09 -9.76
C VAL A 28 -3.00 -25.24 -9.45
N ASP A 29 -2.58 -26.48 -9.19
CA ASP A 29 -1.17 -26.85 -9.06
C ASP A 29 -0.99 -28.28 -9.57
N ARG A 30 -0.48 -28.41 -10.81
CA ARG A 30 -0.38 -29.71 -11.50
C ARG A 30 1.02 -29.90 -12.07
N PRO A 31 1.69 -31.03 -11.77
CA PRO A 31 2.90 -31.41 -12.49
C PRO A 31 2.55 -32.02 -13.85
N GLY A 32 3.53 -32.05 -14.75
CA GLY A 32 3.43 -32.77 -16.01
C GLY A 32 2.89 -31.95 -17.18
N PRO A 33 2.71 -32.61 -18.33
CA PRO A 33 2.47 -31.93 -19.59
C PRO A 33 1.14 -31.19 -19.59
N VAL A 34 1.09 -30.16 -20.43
CA VAL A 34 -0.13 -29.46 -20.80
C VAL A 34 -0.57 -29.97 -22.17
N GLU A 35 -1.87 -29.95 -22.44
CA GLU A 35 -2.43 -30.32 -23.75
C GLU A 35 -1.85 -29.46 -24.88
N GLU A 36 -1.78 -30.03 -26.10
CA GLU A 36 -1.29 -29.29 -27.27
C GLU A 36 -2.24 -28.17 -27.70
N GLU A 37 -3.54 -28.38 -27.51
CA GLU A 37 -4.57 -27.38 -27.77
C GLU A 37 -4.90 -26.58 -26.51
N LEU A 38 -5.36 -25.34 -26.71
CA LEU A 38 -5.76 -24.47 -25.61
C LEU A 38 -6.96 -25.06 -24.88
N THR A 39 -6.73 -25.47 -23.64
CA THR A 39 -7.73 -26.12 -22.79
C THR A 39 -7.89 -25.38 -21.48
N GLY A 40 -9.12 -25.37 -20.97
CA GLY A 40 -9.44 -24.88 -19.64
C GLY A 40 -8.88 -25.81 -18.56
N LEU A 41 -8.44 -25.25 -17.44
CA LEU A 41 -7.91 -26.00 -16.32
C LEU A 41 -9.01 -26.47 -15.35
N GLY A 42 -10.29 -26.22 -15.68
CA GLY A 42 -11.46 -26.67 -14.93
C GLY A 42 -11.86 -25.77 -13.74
N THR A 43 -11.22 -24.61 -13.61
CA THR A 43 -11.54 -23.58 -12.62
C THR A 43 -11.07 -22.22 -13.13
N GLY A 44 -11.55 -21.14 -12.51
CA GLY A 44 -11.23 -19.79 -12.92
C GLY A 44 -11.25 -18.77 -11.78
N PRO A 45 -10.80 -17.55 -12.07
CA PRO A 45 -10.66 -16.51 -11.07
C PRO A 45 -12.00 -15.97 -10.59
N ARG A 46 -12.12 -15.74 -9.29
CA ARG A 46 -13.28 -15.07 -8.67
C ARG A 46 -13.23 -13.54 -8.80
N ILE A 47 -12.05 -13.00 -9.06
CA ILE A 47 -11.73 -11.57 -9.13
C ILE A 47 -10.65 -11.34 -10.20
N PRO A 48 -10.52 -10.14 -10.80
CA PRO A 48 -9.53 -9.90 -11.86
C PRO A 48 -8.11 -9.69 -11.30
N PHE A 49 -7.69 -10.47 -10.32
CA PHE A 49 -6.36 -10.43 -9.69
C PHE A 49 -5.82 -11.86 -9.59
N CYS A 50 -5.38 -12.39 -10.73
CA CYS A 50 -4.98 -13.77 -10.86
C CYS A 50 -3.73 -13.94 -11.73
N ALA A 51 -3.07 -15.08 -11.62
CA ALA A 51 -1.96 -15.44 -12.48
C ALA A 51 -2.09 -16.88 -12.97
N VAL A 52 -1.57 -17.14 -14.17
CA VAL A 52 -1.26 -18.49 -14.67
C VAL A 52 0.23 -18.55 -14.94
N VAL A 53 0.91 -19.51 -14.33
CA VAL A 53 2.36 -19.67 -14.34
C VAL A 53 2.70 -21.07 -14.85
N LEU A 54 3.51 -21.12 -15.90
CA LEU A 54 4.06 -22.34 -16.48
C LEU A 54 5.56 -22.38 -16.20
N ASP A 55 6.02 -23.47 -15.60
CA ASP A 55 7.44 -23.78 -15.48
C ASP A 55 7.87 -24.62 -16.70
N LEU A 56 8.89 -24.19 -17.44
CA LEU A 56 9.33 -24.80 -18.70
C LEU A 56 10.71 -25.44 -18.54
N ASP A 57 10.86 -26.65 -19.07
CA ASP A 57 12.17 -27.32 -19.16
C ASP A 57 12.82 -27.11 -20.54
N ASP A 58 12.01 -27.12 -21.61
CA ASP A 58 12.47 -26.91 -23.00
C ASP A 58 11.38 -26.28 -23.89
N LEU A 59 11.83 -25.79 -25.05
CA LEU A 59 11.01 -25.32 -26.16
C LEU A 59 11.72 -25.67 -27.47
N ASP A 60 11.05 -26.42 -28.33
CA ASP A 60 11.53 -26.74 -29.67
C ASP A 60 11.59 -25.49 -30.55
N ALA A 61 12.36 -25.54 -31.63
CA ALA A 61 12.54 -24.39 -32.54
C ALA A 61 11.23 -23.91 -33.19
N ASP A 62 10.25 -24.79 -33.38
CA ASP A 62 8.90 -24.49 -33.85
C ASP A 62 7.82 -24.65 -32.76
N GLY A 63 8.26 -24.80 -31.51
CA GLY A 63 7.41 -24.98 -30.35
C GLY A 63 6.62 -23.72 -30.00
N ARG A 64 5.49 -23.91 -29.31
CA ARG A 64 4.61 -22.84 -28.84
C ARG A 64 4.06 -23.16 -27.47
N VAL A 65 4.06 -22.16 -26.59
CA VAL A 65 3.46 -22.23 -25.25
C VAL A 65 2.49 -21.07 -25.05
N GLN A 66 1.35 -21.32 -24.43
CA GLN A 66 0.34 -20.31 -24.14
C GLN A 66 -0.21 -20.49 -22.72
N CYS A 67 -0.50 -19.38 -22.03
CA CYS A 67 -1.24 -19.39 -20.77
C CYS A 67 -2.04 -18.11 -20.56
N GLY A 68 -3.11 -18.18 -19.75
CA GLY A 68 -3.93 -17.02 -19.41
C GLY A 68 -5.36 -17.40 -19.03
N LEU A 69 -6.33 -16.61 -19.51
CA LEU A 69 -7.76 -16.81 -19.24
C LEU A 69 -8.54 -17.06 -20.53
N THR A 70 -9.44 -18.02 -20.51
CA THR A 70 -10.60 -18.03 -21.40
C THR A 70 -11.72 -17.24 -20.74
N VAL A 71 -12.42 -16.41 -21.53
CA VAL A 71 -13.50 -15.53 -21.06
C VAL A 71 -14.54 -15.36 -22.17
N PRO A 72 -15.79 -14.99 -21.84
CA PRO A 72 -16.76 -14.57 -22.85
C PRO A 72 -16.19 -13.42 -23.70
N GLY A 73 -16.16 -13.59 -25.03
CA GLY A 73 -15.56 -12.62 -25.95
C GLY A 73 -14.18 -13.01 -26.49
N GLY A 74 -13.56 -14.07 -25.96
CA GLY A 74 -12.30 -14.63 -26.46
C GLY A 74 -11.16 -14.52 -25.45
N PRO A 75 -10.08 -15.31 -25.62
CA PRO A 75 -9.12 -15.51 -24.55
C PRO A 75 -8.17 -14.31 -24.37
N VAL A 76 -7.65 -14.17 -23.15
CA VAL A 76 -6.59 -13.24 -22.75
C VAL A 76 -5.33 -14.06 -22.52
N LEU A 77 -4.34 -13.99 -23.41
CA LEU A 77 -3.22 -14.93 -23.46
C LEU A 77 -1.88 -14.23 -23.49
N ALA A 78 -0.95 -14.79 -22.71
CA ALA A 78 0.47 -14.76 -23.01
C ALA A 78 0.80 -15.90 -23.98
N ARG A 79 1.60 -15.64 -25.02
CA ARG A 79 2.09 -16.65 -25.95
C ARG A 79 3.60 -16.51 -26.14
N LEU A 80 4.31 -17.63 -26.05
CA LEU A 80 5.71 -17.77 -26.44
C LEU A 80 5.78 -18.61 -27.72
N ASP A 81 6.38 -18.07 -28.78
CA ASP A 81 6.52 -18.75 -30.09
C ASP A 81 8.00 -18.92 -30.46
N GLY A 82 8.44 -20.18 -30.53
CA GLY A 82 9.82 -20.57 -30.85
C GLY A 82 10.21 -20.23 -32.28
N ALA A 83 9.28 -20.36 -33.23
CA ALA A 83 9.58 -20.17 -34.65
C ALA A 83 9.88 -18.69 -34.96
N THR A 84 9.08 -17.79 -34.40
CA THR A 84 9.29 -16.34 -34.56
C THR A 84 10.18 -15.73 -33.49
N ARG A 85 10.53 -16.49 -32.44
CA ARG A 85 11.21 -16.03 -31.23
C ARG A 85 10.54 -14.80 -30.61
N GLN A 86 9.20 -14.85 -30.54
CA GLN A 86 8.36 -13.75 -30.10
C GLN A 86 7.51 -14.15 -28.90
N LEU A 87 7.37 -13.22 -27.96
CA LEU A 87 6.39 -13.23 -26.89
C LEU A 87 5.26 -12.28 -27.27
N ASP A 88 4.01 -12.71 -27.11
CA ASP A 88 2.83 -11.90 -27.39
C ASP A 88 1.90 -11.82 -26.19
N LEU A 89 1.24 -10.67 -26.06
CA LEU A 89 0.03 -10.49 -25.27
C LEU A 89 -1.13 -10.32 -26.25
N SER A 90 -2.16 -11.15 -26.12
CA SER A 90 -3.34 -11.08 -27.00
C SER A 90 -4.66 -11.13 -26.24
N VAL A 91 -5.67 -10.47 -26.80
CA VAL A 91 -7.06 -10.49 -26.31
C VAL A 91 -7.98 -10.78 -27.48
N ALA A 92 -8.84 -11.79 -27.33
CA ALA A 92 -9.79 -12.23 -28.35
C ALA A 92 -9.12 -12.50 -29.72
N GLY A 93 -7.92 -13.08 -29.70
CA GLY A 93 -7.13 -13.38 -30.91
C GLY A 93 -6.40 -12.19 -31.53
N VAL A 94 -6.55 -10.98 -30.98
CA VAL A 94 -5.82 -9.79 -31.42
C VAL A 94 -4.56 -9.61 -30.57
N VAL A 95 -3.39 -9.59 -31.19
CA VAL A 95 -2.13 -9.26 -30.52
C VAL A 95 -2.13 -7.77 -30.18
N LEU A 96 -1.98 -7.45 -28.91
CA LEU A 96 -1.94 -6.09 -28.40
C LEU A 96 -0.51 -5.59 -28.25
N ALA A 97 0.39 -6.46 -27.82
CA ALA A 97 1.80 -6.18 -27.65
C ALA A 97 2.64 -7.42 -27.97
N ALA A 98 3.87 -7.18 -28.43
CA ALA A 98 4.81 -8.22 -28.80
C ALA A 98 6.25 -7.79 -28.48
N ALA A 99 7.09 -8.75 -28.08
CA ALA A 99 8.51 -8.53 -27.82
C ALA A 99 9.34 -9.77 -28.22
N PRO A 100 10.59 -9.58 -28.69
CA PRO A 100 11.47 -10.71 -28.95
C PRO A 100 11.99 -11.33 -27.65
N PHE A 101 12.38 -12.61 -27.68
CA PHE A 101 13.15 -13.24 -26.60
C PHE A 101 14.48 -13.83 -27.11
N PRO A 102 15.63 -13.48 -26.50
CA PRO A 102 16.94 -13.93 -26.97
C PRO A 102 17.24 -15.39 -26.59
N GLU A 103 16.72 -15.84 -25.44
CA GLU A 103 16.93 -17.16 -24.87
C GLU A 103 15.58 -17.77 -24.46
N VAL A 104 15.47 -19.09 -24.56
CA VAL A 104 14.26 -19.79 -24.13
C VAL A 104 14.10 -19.60 -22.62
N PRO A 105 12.98 -19.03 -22.14
CA PRO A 105 12.79 -18.82 -20.72
C PRO A 105 12.49 -20.14 -20.00
N ALA A 106 12.90 -20.21 -18.73
CA ALA A 106 12.57 -21.33 -17.84
C ALA A 106 11.12 -21.29 -17.32
N GLY A 107 10.36 -20.26 -17.70
CA GLY A 107 8.98 -20.08 -17.28
C GLY A 107 8.27 -18.96 -18.00
N LEU A 108 6.96 -19.08 -18.10
CA LEU A 108 6.05 -18.12 -18.71
C LEU A 108 4.89 -17.84 -17.75
N ALA A 109 4.54 -16.57 -17.56
CA ALA A 109 3.39 -16.19 -16.75
C ALA A 109 2.53 -15.13 -17.43
N CYS A 110 1.21 -15.30 -17.28
CA CYS A 110 0.20 -14.30 -17.59
C CYS A 110 -0.44 -13.84 -16.28
N VAL A 111 -0.23 -12.59 -15.91
CA VAL A 111 -0.78 -11.99 -14.68
C VAL A 111 -1.83 -10.96 -15.06
N VAL A 112 -3.04 -11.13 -14.52
CA VAL A 112 -4.17 -10.23 -14.67
C VAL A 112 -4.38 -9.51 -13.34
N GLN A 113 -4.34 -8.19 -13.35
CA GLN A 113 -4.65 -7.32 -12.21
C GLN A 113 -5.53 -6.18 -12.71
N GLU A 114 -6.79 -6.18 -12.31
CA GLU A 114 -7.82 -5.36 -12.93
C GLU A 114 -7.93 -5.64 -14.45
N ASN A 115 -7.80 -4.63 -15.30
CA ASN A 115 -7.75 -4.73 -16.76
C ASN A 115 -6.31 -4.73 -17.26
N ARG A 116 -5.31 -4.68 -16.37
CA ARG A 116 -3.92 -4.79 -16.77
C ARG A 116 -3.54 -6.26 -16.87
N VAL A 117 -2.97 -6.62 -18.02
CA VAL A 117 -2.39 -7.93 -18.28
C VAL A 117 -0.88 -7.74 -18.44
N THR A 118 -0.11 -8.47 -17.65
CA THR A 118 1.35 -8.44 -17.69
C THR A 118 1.87 -9.83 -18.02
N VAL A 119 2.74 -9.91 -19.02
CA VAL A 119 3.45 -11.14 -19.38
C VAL A 119 4.84 -11.09 -18.78
N LEU A 120 5.18 -12.15 -18.03
CA LEU A 120 6.49 -12.31 -17.42
C LEU A 120 7.14 -13.60 -17.91
N VAL A 121 8.47 -13.58 -17.95
CA VAL A 121 9.29 -14.76 -18.21
C VAL A 121 10.28 -14.94 -17.08
N SER A 122 10.71 -16.18 -16.81
CA SER A 122 11.78 -16.43 -15.85
C SER A 122 13.07 -16.87 -16.53
N GLY A 123 14.20 -16.37 -16.05
CA GLY A 123 15.52 -16.87 -16.42
C GLY A 123 15.83 -18.22 -15.78
N ALA A 124 16.99 -18.79 -16.11
CA ALA A 124 17.49 -20.03 -15.50
C ALA A 124 17.80 -19.87 -13.98
N ASP A 125 18.00 -18.64 -13.53
CA ASP A 125 18.13 -18.26 -12.11
C ASP A 125 16.79 -18.23 -11.36
N GLY A 126 15.67 -18.41 -12.08
CA GLY A 126 14.32 -18.34 -11.53
C GLY A 126 13.80 -16.93 -11.28
N GLU A 127 14.53 -15.87 -11.66
CA GLU A 127 14.03 -14.50 -11.53
C GLU A 127 13.00 -14.20 -12.61
N TRP A 128 11.81 -13.79 -12.18
CA TRP A 128 10.75 -13.32 -13.07
C TRP A 128 11.04 -11.90 -13.55
N THR A 129 10.89 -11.67 -14.85
CA THR A 129 11.04 -10.38 -15.50
C THR A 129 9.77 -10.06 -16.29
N PRO A 130 9.14 -8.90 -16.06
CA PRO A 130 8.06 -8.44 -16.93
C PRO A 130 8.63 -8.06 -18.30
N VAL A 131 7.92 -8.44 -19.35
CA VAL A 131 8.32 -8.19 -20.74
C VAL A 131 7.26 -7.37 -21.48
N LEU A 132 5.99 -7.65 -21.25
CA LEU A 132 4.85 -6.94 -21.84
C LEU A 132 3.87 -6.55 -20.73
N SER A 133 3.27 -5.37 -20.84
CA SER A 133 2.18 -4.97 -19.95
C SER A 133 1.21 -4.05 -20.69
N GLU A 134 -0.07 -4.41 -20.71
CA GLU A 134 -1.11 -3.66 -21.41
C GLU A 134 -2.34 -3.52 -20.51
N ARG A 135 -2.90 -2.31 -20.46
CA ARG A 135 -4.14 -2.03 -19.71
C ARG A 135 -5.22 -1.45 -20.61
N ASP A 136 -4.95 -0.30 -21.22
CA ASP A 136 -5.98 0.45 -21.94
C ASP A 136 -6.46 -0.31 -23.19
N ALA A 137 -5.55 -0.99 -23.89
CA ALA A 137 -5.88 -1.83 -25.04
C ALA A 137 -6.68 -3.10 -24.68
N VAL A 138 -6.50 -3.61 -23.45
CA VAL A 138 -7.28 -4.71 -22.88
C VAL A 138 -8.67 -4.19 -22.53
N MET A 139 -8.76 -3.12 -21.72
CA MET A 139 -10.01 -2.49 -21.27
C MET A 139 -10.90 -2.07 -22.46
N ALA A 140 -10.31 -1.57 -23.54
CA ALA A 140 -11.03 -1.18 -24.76
C ALA A 140 -11.72 -2.37 -25.48
N ARG A 141 -11.32 -3.61 -25.18
CA ARG A 141 -11.87 -4.84 -25.76
C ARG A 141 -12.73 -5.61 -24.79
N LEU A 142 -12.32 -5.65 -23.53
CA LEU A 142 -12.92 -6.48 -22.50
C LEU A 142 -12.69 -5.84 -21.13
N ASP A 143 -13.77 -5.61 -20.38
CA ASP A 143 -13.67 -5.20 -18.98
C ASP A 143 -13.69 -6.43 -18.08
N LEU A 144 -12.51 -6.85 -17.64
CA LEU A 144 -12.30 -7.99 -16.74
C LEU A 144 -12.83 -7.72 -15.33
N ARG A 145 -13.16 -6.48 -14.96
CA ARG A 145 -13.80 -6.16 -13.68
C ARG A 145 -15.28 -6.51 -13.66
N ALA A 146 -15.91 -6.67 -14.83
CA ALA A 146 -17.32 -6.94 -14.93
C ALA A 146 -17.63 -8.36 -14.41
N PRO A 147 -18.51 -8.53 -13.40
CA PRO A 147 -18.85 -9.86 -12.87
C PRO A 147 -19.34 -10.83 -13.95
N ALA A 148 -20.04 -10.33 -14.98
CA ALA A 148 -20.53 -11.15 -16.08
C ALA A 148 -19.43 -11.78 -16.93
N VAL A 149 -18.30 -11.10 -17.08
CA VAL A 149 -17.13 -11.62 -17.80
C VAL A 149 -16.45 -12.70 -16.97
N LEU A 150 -16.16 -12.41 -15.69
CA LEU A 150 -15.41 -13.33 -14.82
C LEU A 150 -16.16 -14.60 -14.42
N ARG A 151 -17.50 -14.55 -14.30
CA ARG A 151 -18.29 -15.73 -13.90
C ARG A 151 -18.10 -16.96 -14.80
N SER A 152 -17.72 -16.75 -16.06
CA SER A 152 -17.47 -17.82 -17.02
C SER A 152 -15.99 -17.90 -17.43
N ALA A 153 -15.12 -17.22 -16.68
CA ALA A 153 -13.69 -17.26 -16.94
C ALA A 153 -13.11 -18.59 -16.46
N GLU A 154 -12.15 -19.14 -17.20
CA GLU A 154 -11.32 -20.26 -16.74
C GLU A 154 -9.85 -19.96 -16.96
N TYR A 155 -9.00 -20.46 -16.08
CA TYR A 155 -7.57 -20.53 -16.37
C TYR A 155 -7.34 -21.47 -17.54
N CYS A 156 -6.43 -21.15 -18.43
CA CYS A 156 -6.12 -21.98 -19.59
C CYS A 156 -4.62 -22.04 -19.88
N ALA A 157 -4.20 -23.14 -20.49
CA ALA A 157 -2.84 -23.31 -20.98
C ALA A 157 -2.80 -24.23 -22.23
N ALA A 158 -1.74 -24.11 -23.02
CA ALA A 158 -1.44 -24.99 -24.15
C ALA A 158 0.08 -25.11 -24.33
N ALA A 159 0.57 -26.26 -24.75
CA ALA A 159 1.99 -26.45 -25.09
C ALA A 159 2.16 -27.45 -26.23
N ARG A 160 2.74 -27.02 -27.35
CA ARG A 160 3.11 -27.87 -28.48
C ARG A 160 4.62 -27.74 -28.73
N GLY A 161 5.33 -28.85 -28.85
CA GLY A 161 6.80 -28.82 -29.01
C GLY A 161 7.49 -28.13 -27.82
N ALA A 162 6.99 -28.35 -26.60
CA ALA A 162 7.53 -27.78 -25.37
C ALA A 162 7.24 -28.70 -24.18
N ARG A 163 8.20 -28.80 -23.26
CA ARG A 163 8.04 -29.56 -22.01
C ARG A 163 7.69 -28.62 -20.87
N VAL A 164 6.42 -28.63 -20.49
CA VAL A 164 5.95 -27.97 -19.28
C VAL A 164 6.15 -28.90 -18.09
N ARG A 165 6.91 -28.46 -17.10
CA ARG A 165 7.17 -29.22 -15.87
C ARG A 165 6.01 -29.10 -14.90
N ARG A 166 5.44 -27.90 -14.77
CA ARG A 166 4.40 -27.58 -13.78
C ARG A 166 3.53 -26.41 -14.25
N THR A 167 2.24 -26.53 -14.02
CA THR A 167 1.25 -25.47 -14.24
C THR A 167 0.65 -25.05 -12.91
N ARG A 168 0.65 -23.75 -12.64
CA ARG A 168 0.02 -23.17 -11.45
C ARG A 168 -0.90 -22.01 -11.83
N ALA A 169 -2.05 -21.91 -11.17
CA ALA A 169 -2.95 -20.77 -11.33
C ALA A 169 -3.69 -20.45 -10.02
N GLY A 170 -4.03 -19.18 -9.83
CA GLY A 170 -4.74 -18.72 -8.65
C GLY A 170 -4.67 -17.21 -8.49
N VAL A 171 -4.87 -16.71 -7.27
CA VAL A 171 -4.82 -15.28 -6.95
C VAL A 171 -3.39 -14.75 -7.15
N SER A 172 -3.25 -13.61 -7.83
CA SER A 172 -1.95 -12.99 -8.10
C SER A 172 -1.27 -12.57 -6.81
N GLY A 173 0.04 -12.79 -6.71
CA GLY A 173 0.85 -12.33 -5.58
C GLY A 173 1.27 -10.86 -5.70
N PRO A 174 1.79 -10.28 -4.61
CA PRO A 174 2.31 -8.91 -4.61
C PRO A 174 3.68 -8.77 -5.30
N ALA A 175 3.92 -7.59 -5.86
CA ALA A 175 5.28 -7.11 -6.18
C ALA A 175 6.01 -6.54 -4.95
N GLY A 176 5.23 -6.11 -3.96
CA GLY A 176 5.65 -5.54 -2.68
C GLY A 176 4.44 -5.36 -1.76
N VAL A 177 4.66 -4.93 -0.51
CA VAL A 177 3.58 -4.57 0.42
C VAL A 177 3.72 -3.15 0.96
N ARG A 178 2.57 -2.52 1.20
CA ARG A 178 2.47 -1.12 1.64
C ARG A 178 1.40 -0.95 2.69
N ASP A 179 1.33 0.25 3.24
CA ASP A 179 0.20 0.77 3.99
C ASP A 179 -0.27 -0.10 5.18
N PRO A 180 0.64 -0.59 6.05
CA PRO A 180 0.25 -1.47 7.14
C PRO A 180 -0.76 -0.83 8.08
N GLN A 181 -1.78 -1.61 8.44
CA GLN A 181 -2.68 -1.33 9.55
C GLN A 181 -2.85 -2.54 10.44
N VAL A 182 -2.92 -2.32 11.75
CA VAL A 182 -3.21 -3.42 12.67
C VAL A 182 -4.68 -3.80 12.60
N VAL A 183 -4.95 -5.09 12.41
CA VAL A 183 -6.27 -5.67 12.70
C VAL A 183 -6.46 -5.55 14.20
N ARG A 184 -7.51 -4.86 14.63
CA ARG A 184 -7.68 -4.52 16.05
C ARG A 184 -9.09 -4.79 16.50
N THR A 185 -9.25 -4.87 17.80
CA THR A 185 -10.58 -4.87 18.41
C THR A 185 -11.13 -3.44 18.51
N ALA A 186 -12.44 -3.30 18.75
CA ALA A 186 -13.09 -2.00 18.92
C ALA A 186 -12.40 -1.11 19.98
N ASP A 187 -11.89 -1.70 21.07
CA ASP A 187 -11.20 -1.01 22.17
C ASP A 187 -9.75 -0.59 21.82
N GLY A 188 -9.26 -1.00 20.64
CA GLY A 188 -7.93 -0.68 20.13
C GLY A 188 -6.85 -1.71 20.41
N ARG A 189 -7.13 -2.79 21.13
CA ARG A 189 -6.17 -3.90 21.28
C ARG A 189 -5.85 -4.51 19.90
N PRO A 190 -4.57 -4.67 19.54
CA PRO A 190 -4.17 -5.46 18.38
C PRO A 190 -4.69 -6.89 18.46
N LEU A 191 -5.12 -7.44 17.33
CA LEU A 191 -5.50 -8.84 17.24
C LEU A 191 -4.23 -9.69 17.10
N VAL A 192 -3.93 -10.45 18.16
CA VAL A 192 -2.82 -11.41 18.19
C VAL A 192 -3.40 -12.80 18.40
N ARG A 193 -3.08 -13.73 17.50
CA ARG A 193 -3.46 -15.16 17.62
C ARG A 193 -2.20 -16.00 17.46
N ASP A 194 -2.00 -16.96 18.36
CA ASP A 194 -0.87 -17.91 18.31
C ASP A 194 0.50 -17.24 18.18
N GLY A 195 0.70 -16.11 18.90
CA GLY A 195 1.95 -15.34 18.85
C GLY A 195 2.13 -14.51 17.59
N ARG A 196 1.12 -14.43 16.72
CA ARG A 196 1.16 -13.68 15.46
C ARG A 196 0.23 -12.48 15.47
N LEU A 197 0.79 -11.33 15.15
CA LEU A 197 0.07 -10.08 14.96
C LEU A 197 -0.61 -10.10 13.59
N HIS A 198 -1.92 -9.83 13.57
CA HIS A 198 -2.64 -9.67 12.31
C HIS A 198 -2.60 -8.22 11.87
N VAL A 199 -2.12 -8.00 10.64
CA VAL A 199 -2.06 -6.69 10.00
C VAL A 199 -2.71 -6.76 8.63
N THR A 200 -3.42 -5.71 8.24
CA THR A 200 -3.79 -5.47 6.86
C THR A 200 -2.65 -4.75 6.15
N MET A 201 -2.37 -5.14 4.91
CA MET A 201 -1.40 -4.44 4.05
C MET A 201 -1.91 -4.43 2.63
N THR A 202 -1.64 -3.34 1.93
CA THR A 202 -1.78 -3.26 0.48
C THR A 202 -0.77 -4.22 -0.16
N SER A 203 -1.24 -5.07 -1.06
CA SER A 203 -0.44 -5.89 -1.97
C SER A 203 -0.23 -5.10 -3.26
N ALA A 204 0.99 -4.61 -3.47
CA ALA A 204 1.35 -3.84 -4.66
C ALA A 204 1.19 -4.67 -5.93
N GLY A 205 0.52 -4.09 -6.94
CA GLY A 205 0.34 -4.67 -8.25
C GLY A 205 1.51 -4.43 -9.20
N LEU A 206 1.36 -4.94 -10.42
CA LEU A 206 2.23 -4.75 -11.58
C LEU A 206 1.79 -3.52 -12.39
N GLY A 207 1.52 -2.41 -11.71
CA GLY A 207 0.96 -1.23 -12.34
C GLY A 207 0.82 -0.06 -11.39
N PHE A 208 -0.22 0.76 -11.60
CA PHE A 208 -0.51 1.91 -10.73
C PHE A 208 -1.45 1.49 -9.59
N PHE A 209 -2.25 2.40 -9.05
CA PHE A 209 -3.11 2.11 -7.90
C PHE A 209 -4.16 1.03 -8.23
N GLU A 210 -4.82 1.09 -9.38
CA GLU A 210 -5.92 0.17 -9.74
C GLU A 210 -5.49 -1.31 -9.82
N GLN A 211 -4.19 -1.58 -9.97
CA GLN A 211 -3.63 -2.93 -10.02
C GLN A 211 -3.21 -3.49 -8.67
N ALA A 212 -3.19 -2.67 -7.62
CA ALA A 212 -2.96 -3.17 -6.27
C ALA A 212 -4.24 -3.80 -5.69
N SER A 213 -4.06 -4.57 -4.62
CA SER A 213 -5.14 -5.12 -3.80
C SER A 213 -4.69 -5.07 -2.35
N TRP A 214 -5.38 -5.75 -1.45
CA TRP A 214 -4.96 -5.83 -0.05
C TRP A 214 -5.37 -7.16 0.58
N GLY A 215 -4.80 -7.43 1.73
CA GLY A 215 -5.06 -8.67 2.44
C GLY A 215 -4.67 -8.58 3.90
N VAL A 216 -4.99 -9.66 4.62
CA VAL A 216 -4.55 -9.85 6.00
C VAL A 216 -3.28 -10.69 5.99
N TRP A 217 -2.33 -10.26 6.80
CA TRP A 217 -1.05 -10.90 6.98
C TRP A 217 -0.83 -11.20 8.46
N ALA A 218 -0.24 -12.34 8.75
CA ALA A 218 0.14 -12.74 10.09
C ALA A 218 1.66 -12.55 10.25
N LEU A 219 2.08 -11.62 11.10
CA LEU A 219 3.48 -11.33 11.43
C LEU A 219 3.85 -12.01 12.76
N ASP A 220 4.89 -12.84 12.75
CA ASP A 220 5.39 -13.51 13.96
C ASP A 220 6.05 -12.51 14.90
N LEU A 221 5.55 -12.41 16.14
CA LEU A 221 6.09 -11.49 17.14
C LEU A 221 7.43 -11.95 17.73
N ALA A 222 7.77 -13.23 17.58
CA ALA A 222 9.07 -13.77 17.98
C ALA A 222 10.12 -13.58 16.88
N ASP A 223 9.71 -13.49 15.63
CA ASP A 223 10.60 -13.33 14.48
C ASP A 223 9.97 -12.40 13.42
N PRO A 224 10.37 -11.11 13.36
CA PRO A 224 9.80 -10.14 12.42
C PRO A 224 10.14 -10.46 10.95
N THR A 225 10.98 -11.47 10.71
CA THR A 225 11.29 -11.98 9.36
C THR A 225 10.29 -13.02 8.88
N ARG A 226 9.38 -13.49 9.74
CA ARG A 226 8.40 -14.53 9.43
C ARG A 226 7.00 -13.96 9.42
N TRP A 227 6.41 -14.00 8.24
CA TRP A 227 5.08 -13.50 8.00
C TRP A 227 4.48 -14.15 6.76
N GLU A 228 3.17 -14.21 6.72
CA GLU A 228 2.43 -14.86 5.63
C GLU A 228 1.12 -14.15 5.35
N GLN A 229 0.70 -14.15 4.09
CA GLN A 229 -0.63 -13.69 3.73
C GLN A 229 -1.63 -14.77 4.13
N VAL A 230 -2.56 -14.43 5.00
CA VAL A 230 -3.59 -15.34 5.50
C VAL A 230 -4.95 -15.08 4.86
N ALA A 231 -5.21 -13.84 4.40
CA ALA A 231 -6.39 -13.53 3.60
C ALA A 231 -6.11 -12.55 2.44
N ALA A 232 -6.92 -12.60 1.39
CA ALA A 232 -7.00 -11.61 0.32
C ALA A 232 -8.41 -11.02 0.27
N LEU A 233 -8.49 -9.69 0.21
CA LEU A 233 -9.74 -8.94 0.32
C LEU A 233 -9.95 -8.09 -0.93
N TYR A 234 -11.16 -8.16 -1.48
CA TYR A 234 -11.59 -7.42 -2.67
C TYR A 234 -12.95 -6.77 -2.43
N SER A 235 -13.28 -5.77 -3.24
CA SER A 235 -14.58 -5.11 -3.24
C SER A 235 -15.42 -5.57 -4.43
N HIS A 236 -16.71 -5.82 -4.21
CA HIS A 236 -17.73 -5.67 -5.24
C HIS A 236 -18.50 -4.40 -4.94
N ARG A 237 -18.46 -3.45 -5.88
CA ARG A 237 -19.12 -2.17 -5.72
C ARG A 237 -19.39 -1.51 -7.06
N ASP A 238 -20.47 -0.75 -7.15
CA ASP A 238 -20.86 -0.02 -8.36
C ASP A 238 -20.91 -0.92 -9.63
N GLY A 239 -21.18 -2.21 -9.44
CA GLY A 239 -21.22 -3.23 -10.51
C GLY A 239 -19.86 -3.79 -10.96
N LEU A 240 -18.77 -3.47 -10.26
CA LEU A 240 -17.39 -3.86 -10.60
C LEU A 240 -16.71 -4.63 -9.47
N LEU A 241 -15.82 -5.55 -9.85
CA LEU A 241 -14.91 -6.26 -8.95
C LEU A 241 -13.56 -5.54 -8.92
N LEU A 242 -13.15 -5.07 -7.74
CA LEU A 242 -12.07 -4.08 -7.59
C LEU A 242 -11.09 -4.45 -6.47
N GLY A 243 -9.82 -4.13 -6.69
CA GLY A 243 -8.75 -4.22 -5.69
C GLY A 243 -8.64 -2.95 -4.85
N ASP A 244 -9.73 -2.52 -4.21
CA ASP A 244 -9.70 -1.38 -3.29
C ASP A 244 -8.67 -1.63 -2.18
N HIS A 245 -7.96 -0.58 -1.78
CA HIS A 245 -6.89 -0.59 -0.76
C HIS A 245 -6.62 0.88 -0.37
N ALA A 246 -5.74 1.22 0.56
CA ALA A 246 -5.49 0.45 1.77
C ALA A 246 -6.74 0.44 2.66
N GLY A 247 -6.79 -0.45 3.63
CA GLY A 247 -7.93 -0.57 4.53
C GLY A 247 -7.60 -1.11 5.92
N GLN A 248 -8.64 -1.26 6.74
CA GLN A 248 -8.61 -1.71 8.11
C GLN A 248 -9.71 -2.73 8.40
N LEU A 249 -9.42 -3.66 9.31
CA LEU A 249 -10.40 -4.49 9.99
C LEU A 249 -10.49 -4.10 11.49
N VAL A 250 -11.71 -3.82 11.96
CA VAL A 250 -12.03 -3.61 13.38
C VAL A 250 -12.99 -4.70 13.84
N VAL A 251 -12.52 -5.60 14.70
CA VAL A 251 -13.26 -6.75 15.20
C VAL A 251 -13.93 -6.41 16.53
N ASP A 252 -15.25 -6.44 16.58
CA ASP A 252 -15.98 -6.43 17.84
C ASP A 252 -16.14 -7.85 18.35
N GLU A 253 -15.25 -8.26 19.27
CA GLU A 253 -15.26 -9.59 19.88
C GLU A 253 -16.53 -9.86 20.70
N LEU A 254 -17.26 -8.83 21.15
CA LEU A 254 -18.49 -9.01 21.92
C LEU A 254 -19.67 -9.39 21.02
N THR A 255 -19.74 -8.82 19.82
CA THR A 255 -20.85 -9.03 18.88
C THR A 255 -20.52 -10.00 17.75
N GLY A 256 -19.22 -10.32 17.57
CA GLY A 256 -18.69 -11.09 16.46
C GLY A 256 -18.70 -10.34 15.12
N VAL A 257 -18.98 -9.03 15.13
CA VAL A 257 -19.04 -8.21 13.92
C VAL A 257 -17.66 -7.62 13.63
N THR A 258 -17.21 -7.76 12.39
CA THR A 258 -16.05 -7.05 11.86
C THR A 258 -16.52 -5.88 11.00
N THR A 259 -16.07 -4.68 11.33
CA THR A 259 -16.21 -3.49 10.48
C THR A 259 -14.98 -3.39 9.58
N VAL A 260 -15.23 -3.37 8.28
CA VAL A 260 -14.22 -3.20 7.23
C VAL A 260 -14.29 -1.77 6.73
N LEU A 261 -13.14 -1.12 6.60
CA LEU A 261 -12.99 0.18 5.97
C LEU A 261 -11.88 0.09 4.92
N VAL A 262 -12.09 0.62 3.72
CA VAL A 262 -11.10 0.54 2.64
C VAL A 262 -11.20 1.76 1.71
N SER A 263 -10.09 2.20 1.15
CA SER A 263 -10.09 3.32 0.19
C SER A 263 -10.40 2.83 -1.23
N SER A 264 -11.17 3.62 -1.98
CA SER A 264 -11.72 3.23 -3.28
C SER A 264 -10.72 3.36 -4.45
N TRP A 265 -9.46 2.94 -4.28
CA TRP A 265 -8.41 3.10 -5.30
C TRP A 265 -8.62 2.23 -6.55
N GLY A 266 -9.43 1.17 -6.49
CA GLY A 266 -9.50 0.14 -7.54
C GLY A 266 -10.00 0.60 -8.91
N ASP A 267 -10.67 1.76 -8.98
CA ASP A 267 -11.17 2.40 -10.21
C ASP A 267 -10.85 3.90 -10.23
N HIS A 268 -9.80 4.32 -9.51
CA HIS A 268 -9.46 5.71 -9.33
C HIS A 268 -9.28 6.45 -10.66
N THR A 269 -9.90 7.62 -10.75
CA THR A 269 -9.52 8.67 -11.70
C THR A 269 -9.50 10.00 -10.97
N PRO A 270 -8.72 11.01 -11.43
CA PRO A 270 -8.76 12.34 -10.83
C PRO A 270 -10.16 12.95 -10.74
N SER A 271 -11.05 12.62 -11.69
CA SER A 271 -12.45 13.08 -11.70
C SER A 271 -13.36 12.32 -10.72
N ALA A 272 -13.14 11.02 -10.51
CA ALA A 272 -13.92 10.23 -9.56
C ALA A 272 -13.44 10.44 -8.11
N GLY A 273 -12.15 10.77 -7.95
CA GLY A 273 -11.48 10.91 -6.67
C GLY A 273 -11.26 9.57 -5.98
N VAL A 274 -11.12 9.61 -4.66
CA VAL A 274 -11.05 8.44 -3.78
C VAL A 274 -11.96 8.68 -2.59
N HIS A 275 -12.65 7.63 -2.16
CA HIS A 275 -13.58 7.67 -1.02
C HIS A 275 -13.33 6.48 -0.11
N VAL A 276 -13.77 6.60 1.14
CA VAL A 276 -13.81 5.45 2.05
C VAL A 276 -15.05 4.61 1.73
N ARG A 277 -14.85 3.30 1.59
CA ARG A 277 -15.89 2.28 1.50
C ARG A 277 -15.93 1.47 2.78
N HIS A 278 -17.09 0.91 3.10
CA HIS A 278 -17.25 0.09 4.30
C HIS A 278 -18.20 -1.10 4.09
N VAL A 279 -18.09 -2.08 4.99
CA VAL A 279 -19.07 -3.14 5.21
C VAL A 279 -18.94 -3.65 6.65
N SER A 280 -20.03 -4.11 7.25
CA SER A 280 -20.02 -4.84 8.52
C SER A 280 -20.43 -6.28 8.26
N THR A 281 -19.62 -7.24 8.70
CA THR A 281 -19.83 -8.68 8.45
C THR A 281 -19.51 -9.52 9.67
N ARG A 282 -20.04 -10.75 9.72
CA ARG A 282 -19.67 -11.79 10.70
C ARG A 282 -18.81 -12.89 10.08
N GLU A 283 -18.45 -12.75 8.82
CA GLU A 283 -17.52 -13.65 8.14
C GLU A 283 -16.13 -13.56 8.78
N ASP A 284 -15.42 -14.69 8.85
CA ASP A 284 -14.02 -14.71 9.26
C ASP A 284 -13.15 -14.19 8.11
N LEU A 285 -12.77 -12.92 8.17
CA LEU A 285 -11.94 -12.27 7.16
C LEU A 285 -10.44 -12.48 7.37
N LEU A 286 -10.05 -13.37 8.29
CA LEU A 286 -8.64 -13.64 8.60
C LEU A 286 -8.10 -14.83 7.86
N THR A 287 -8.93 -15.55 7.09
CA THR A 287 -8.51 -16.71 6.30
C THR A 287 -9.20 -16.79 4.94
N GLY A 288 -8.42 -16.93 3.87
CA GLY A 288 -8.95 -17.21 2.53
C GLY A 288 -9.13 -16.00 1.62
N VAL A 289 -10.05 -16.08 0.67
CA VAL A 289 -10.25 -15.06 -0.39
C VAL A 289 -11.69 -14.57 -0.33
N HIS A 290 -11.86 -13.26 -0.15
CA HIS A 290 -13.16 -12.63 0.08
C HIS A 290 -13.44 -11.52 -0.93
N VAL A 291 -14.69 -11.46 -1.39
CA VAL A 291 -15.23 -10.35 -2.17
C VAL A 291 -16.34 -9.71 -1.34
N LEU A 292 -16.14 -8.48 -0.94
CA LEU A 292 -16.99 -7.77 -0.01
C LEU A 292 -17.89 -6.78 -0.75
N GLU A 293 -19.19 -6.86 -0.51
CA GLU A 293 -20.16 -5.86 -0.98
C GLU A 293 -19.96 -4.58 -0.17
N THR A 294 -19.29 -3.56 -0.75
CA THR A 294 -18.96 -2.33 -0.01
C THR A 294 -19.78 -1.13 -0.45
N SER A 295 -20.19 -0.31 0.52
CA SER A 295 -20.91 0.95 0.32
C SER A 295 -20.03 2.15 0.62
N ARG A 296 -20.38 3.33 0.06
CA ARG A 296 -19.65 4.59 0.36
C ARG A 296 -19.91 4.98 1.80
N LEU A 297 -18.84 5.23 2.55
CA LEU A 297 -18.94 5.89 3.84
C LEU A 297 -19.12 7.40 3.63
N THR A 298 -20.06 8.00 4.36
CA THR A 298 -20.21 9.46 4.40
C THR A 298 -19.18 10.04 5.36
N VAL A 299 -17.99 10.34 4.84
CA VAL A 299 -16.92 11.04 5.58
C VAL A 299 -17.22 12.55 5.55
N PRO A 300 -17.07 13.30 6.65
CA PRO A 300 -17.46 14.72 6.74
C PRO A 300 -16.43 15.66 6.08
N THR A 301 -16.27 15.52 4.76
CA THR A 301 -15.41 16.35 3.91
C THR A 301 -15.97 16.40 2.49
N ASP A 302 -15.75 17.52 1.79
CA ASP A 302 -16.09 17.68 0.37
C ASP A 302 -14.95 17.21 -0.56
N HIS A 303 -13.83 16.79 0.03
CA HIS A 303 -12.62 16.36 -0.66
C HIS A 303 -12.56 14.84 -0.83
N SER A 304 -11.59 14.34 -1.60
CA SER A 304 -11.31 12.90 -1.61
C SER A 304 -10.75 12.47 -0.25
N ALA A 305 -11.05 11.24 0.16
CA ALA A 305 -10.63 10.70 1.43
C ALA A 305 -10.15 9.24 1.32
N TRP A 306 -9.01 8.93 1.94
CA TRP A 306 -8.41 7.59 1.98
C TRP A 306 -7.72 7.30 3.32
N ASP A 307 -7.11 6.12 3.45
CA ASP A 307 -6.45 5.61 4.66
C ASP A 307 -7.31 5.66 5.93
N PRO A 308 -8.52 5.07 5.93
CA PRO A 308 -9.37 5.11 7.09
C PRO A 308 -8.76 4.33 8.27
N SER A 309 -8.64 4.96 9.44
CA SER A 309 -8.24 4.34 10.70
C SER A 309 -9.26 4.65 11.80
N LEU A 310 -10.02 3.64 12.18
CA LEU A 310 -11.11 3.67 13.15
C LEU A 310 -10.68 3.08 14.50
N ALA A 311 -11.11 3.72 15.59
CA ALA A 311 -11.01 3.18 16.95
C ALA A 311 -12.09 3.76 17.87
N ARG A 312 -12.50 3.00 18.89
CA ARG A 312 -13.38 3.49 19.96
C ARG A 312 -12.53 4.04 21.11
N ILE A 313 -12.58 5.35 21.33
CA ILE A 313 -11.76 6.07 22.31
C ILE A 313 -12.68 6.72 23.33
N GLY A 314 -12.62 6.27 24.58
CA GLY A 314 -13.44 6.82 25.66
C GLY A 314 -14.94 6.69 25.40
N GLY A 315 -15.37 5.58 24.78
CA GLY A 315 -16.77 5.32 24.42
C GLY A 315 -17.20 5.88 23.06
N ARG A 316 -16.41 6.77 22.45
CA ARG A 316 -16.72 7.47 21.20
C ARG A 316 -15.90 6.95 20.02
N TRP A 317 -16.52 6.78 18.86
CA TRP A 317 -15.79 6.39 17.65
C TRP A 317 -15.01 7.57 17.07
N HIS A 318 -13.77 7.30 16.69
CA HIS A 318 -12.89 8.23 16.01
C HIS A 318 -12.44 7.61 14.69
N LEU A 319 -12.55 8.37 13.60
CA LEU A 319 -12.07 8.01 12.27
C LEU A 319 -10.98 9.00 11.86
N ALA A 320 -9.74 8.55 11.90
CA ALA A 320 -8.63 9.22 11.23
C ALA A 320 -8.66 8.85 9.73
N PHE A 321 -8.32 9.80 8.88
CA PHE A 321 -8.24 9.60 7.43
C PHE A 321 -7.31 10.65 6.80
N THR A 322 -6.89 10.40 5.57
CA THR A 322 -6.18 11.36 4.72
C THR A 322 -7.21 12.07 3.85
N GLU A 323 -7.17 13.39 3.82
CA GLU A 323 -7.98 14.23 2.94
C GLU A 323 -7.14 14.75 1.78
N CYS A 324 -7.68 14.75 0.56
CA CYS A 324 -6.99 15.22 -0.64
C CYS A 324 -7.78 16.28 -1.37
N VAL A 325 -7.20 17.47 -1.39
CA VAL A 325 -7.82 18.68 -1.93
C VAL A 325 -7.51 18.89 -3.41
N SER A 326 -6.52 18.18 -3.97
CA SER A 326 -6.15 18.30 -5.38
C SER A 326 -5.43 17.05 -5.89
N PHE A 327 -5.84 16.54 -7.05
CA PHE A 327 -5.09 15.57 -7.87
C PHE A 327 -4.29 16.26 -8.99
N GLY A 328 -4.22 17.60 -9.00
CA GLY A 328 -3.72 18.40 -10.11
C GLY A 328 -2.19 18.53 -10.17
N PRO A 329 -1.65 19.08 -11.27
CA PRO A 329 -0.22 19.38 -11.36
C PRO A 329 0.22 20.47 -10.36
N PRO A 330 1.47 20.43 -9.87
CA PRO A 330 2.50 19.45 -10.23
C PRO A 330 2.43 18.14 -9.44
N ARG A 331 1.57 18.04 -8.43
CA ARG A 331 1.45 16.87 -7.53
C ARG A 331 0.11 16.87 -6.81
N TYR A 332 -0.28 15.71 -6.29
CA TYR A 332 -1.42 15.60 -5.38
C TYR A 332 -1.19 16.46 -4.13
N VAL A 333 -2.26 16.94 -3.47
CA VAL A 333 -2.17 17.71 -2.23
C VAL A 333 -3.08 17.07 -1.19
N PHE A 334 -2.48 16.55 -0.13
CA PHE A 334 -3.20 15.79 0.89
C PHE A 334 -2.62 15.95 2.29
N HIS A 335 -3.51 15.82 3.28
CA HIS A 335 -3.21 16.03 4.69
C HIS A 335 -4.04 15.15 5.63
N PRO A 336 -3.60 14.96 6.89
CA PRO A 336 -4.38 14.29 7.92
C PRO A 336 -5.68 14.99 8.27
N ALA A 337 -6.71 14.21 8.53
CA ALA A 337 -7.98 14.65 9.08
C ALA A 337 -8.49 13.65 10.14
N LEU A 338 -9.36 14.14 11.01
CA LEU A 338 -9.98 13.36 12.08
C LEU A 338 -11.46 13.71 12.19
N ALA A 339 -12.30 12.69 12.21
CA ALA A 339 -13.73 12.78 12.48
C ALA A 339 -14.12 11.92 13.68
N VAL A 340 -15.30 12.19 14.22
CA VAL A 340 -15.87 11.50 15.39
C VAL A 340 -17.36 11.30 15.23
N THR A 341 -17.88 10.23 15.83
CA THR A 341 -19.32 10.01 16.00
C THR A 341 -19.63 9.47 17.39
N ASP A 342 -20.78 9.89 17.91
CA ASP A 342 -21.37 9.37 19.15
C ASP A 342 -22.40 8.25 18.89
N SER A 343 -22.66 7.92 17.62
CA SER A 343 -23.48 6.76 17.26
C SER A 343 -22.81 5.46 17.72
N ASP A 344 -23.60 4.44 18.02
CA ASP A 344 -23.08 3.09 18.25
C ASP A 344 -22.57 2.46 16.94
N ASP A 345 -23.15 2.84 15.80
CA ASP A 345 -22.64 2.50 14.47
C ASP A 345 -21.51 3.48 14.08
N PRO A 346 -20.25 3.02 13.92
CA PRO A 346 -19.13 3.87 13.57
C PRO A 346 -19.25 4.51 12.17
N THR A 347 -20.20 4.08 11.35
CA THR A 347 -20.39 4.55 9.97
C THR A 347 -21.42 5.68 9.85
N GLU A 348 -22.12 6.01 10.94
CA GLU A 348 -23.19 7.02 10.96
C GLU A 348 -22.78 8.27 11.75
N GLY A 349 -23.29 9.43 11.34
CA GLY A 349 -23.21 10.67 12.14
C GLY A 349 -21.80 11.21 12.37
N LEU A 350 -20.84 10.89 11.49
CA LEU A 350 -19.48 11.40 11.56
C LEU A 350 -19.45 12.93 11.42
N THR A 351 -18.73 13.57 12.33
CA THR A 351 -18.50 15.02 12.36
C THR A 351 -16.99 15.30 12.36
N LEU A 352 -16.55 16.25 11.52
CA LEU A 352 -15.14 16.60 11.43
C LEU A 352 -14.67 17.25 12.74
N VAL A 353 -13.60 16.72 13.33
CA VAL A 353 -12.88 17.36 14.44
C VAL A 353 -11.98 18.45 13.89
N ARG A 354 -11.13 18.08 12.93
CA ARG A 354 -10.13 18.96 12.31
C ARG A 354 -9.47 18.28 11.10
N ALA A 355 -8.97 19.08 10.17
CA ALA A 355 -7.95 18.72 9.17
C ALA A 355 -6.67 19.56 9.39
N ASP A 356 -5.50 19.01 9.04
CA ASP A 356 -4.20 19.70 9.12
C ASP A 356 -3.81 20.28 7.75
N ASP A 357 -4.58 21.28 7.30
CA ASP A 357 -4.43 22.01 6.03
C ASP A 357 -3.09 22.75 5.84
N GLY A 358 -2.22 22.75 6.87
CA GLY A 358 -0.85 23.25 6.78
C GLY A 358 0.14 22.26 6.17
N ARG A 359 -0.32 21.11 5.67
CA ARG A 359 0.48 20.05 5.05
C ARG A 359 -0.06 19.71 3.68
N GLU A 360 0.83 19.25 2.80
CA GLU A 360 0.46 18.98 1.40
C GLU A 360 0.86 17.59 0.92
N GLN A 361 1.72 16.88 1.64
CA GLN A 361 2.20 15.53 1.30
C GLN A 361 2.22 14.66 2.54
N THR A 362 1.10 14.59 3.24
CA THR A 362 1.02 13.85 4.50
C THR A 362 -0.18 12.90 4.54
N GLU A 363 0.11 11.59 4.54
CA GLU A 363 -0.89 10.51 4.53
C GLU A 363 -0.53 9.40 5.54
N GLY A 364 -1.20 8.25 5.46
CA GLY A 364 -1.04 7.20 6.46
C GLY A 364 -1.50 7.66 7.83
N THR A 365 -2.69 8.27 7.88
CA THR A 365 -3.26 8.86 9.10
C THR A 365 -3.83 7.78 10.02
N LEU A 366 -3.11 7.43 11.08
CA LEU A 366 -3.36 6.21 11.86
C LEU A 366 -3.63 6.53 13.34
N LEU A 367 -4.68 5.94 13.90
CA LEU A 367 -4.93 5.98 15.34
C LEU A 367 -4.10 4.92 16.05
N VAL A 368 -3.33 5.31 17.08
CA VAL A 368 -2.45 4.42 17.84
C VAL A 368 -2.56 4.65 19.35
N PRO A 369 -2.70 3.60 20.17
CA PRO A 369 -2.65 3.71 21.63
C PRO A 369 -1.20 3.92 22.15
N ASP A 370 -1.04 4.80 23.14
CA ASP A 370 0.24 5.12 23.80
C ASP A 370 0.06 5.28 25.31
N GLY A 371 0.29 4.22 26.09
CA GLY A 371 0.34 4.30 27.56
C GLY A 371 -0.93 4.91 28.21
N GLY A 372 -2.11 4.48 27.76
CA GLY A 372 -3.41 4.91 28.30
C GLY A 372 -4.04 6.13 27.61
N ARG A 373 -3.41 6.67 26.56
CA ARG A 373 -3.99 7.69 25.68
C ARG A 373 -3.93 7.24 24.22
N TRP A 374 -4.56 8.01 23.36
CA TRP A 374 -4.51 7.82 21.92
C TRP A 374 -3.76 8.96 21.22
N LEU A 375 -3.09 8.61 20.14
CA LEU A 375 -2.37 9.52 19.26
C LEU A 375 -2.86 9.31 17.82
N VAL A 376 -2.74 10.35 17.01
CA VAL A 376 -2.82 10.23 15.56
C VAL A 376 -1.39 10.33 15.02
N LEU A 377 -0.97 9.36 14.22
CA LEU A 377 0.29 9.35 13.51
C LEU A 377 0.03 9.62 12.03
N ALA A 378 0.99 10.22 11.34
CA ALA A 378 0.96 10.33 9.88
C ALA A 378 2.40 10.31 9.33
N SER A 379 2.55 10.23 8.02
CA SER A 379 3.83 10.24 7.31
C SER A 379 3.91 11.46 6.41
N ASP A 380 4.90 12.33 6.65
CA ASP A 380 5.05 13.62 5.99
C ASP A 380 6.28 13.58 5.08
N ARG A 381 6.02 13.47 3.76
CA ARG A 381 7.05 13.31 2.74
C ARG A 381 7.89 14.57 2.55
N ASP A 382 7.29 15.75 2.62
CA ASP A 382 7.98 17.01 2.35
C ASP A 382 9.09 17.27 3.39
N VAL A 383 8.89 16.85 4.64
CA VAL A 383 9.92 16.97 5.69
C VAL A 383 10.60 15.65 6.08
N ALA A 384 10.20 14.53 5.45
CA ALA A 384 10.68 13.18 5.74
C ALA A 384 10.61 12.81 7.23
N GLN A 385 9.43 12.99 7.84
CA GLN A 385 9.18 12.69 9.26
C GLN A 385 7.82 12.05 9.47
N TYR A 386 7.65 11.42 10.64
CA TYR A 386 6.34 10.93 11.09
C TYR A 386 5.75 11.87 12.14
N PRO A 387 4.95 12.89 11.77
CA PRO A 387 4.31 13.76 12.74
C PRO A 387 3.37 12.99 13.69
N VAL A 388 3.29 13.46 14.92
CA VAL A 388 2.43 12.90 15.98
C VAL A 388 1.48 13.99 16.44
N TYR A 389 0.19 13.66 16.52
CA TYR A 389 -0.87 14.54 16.99
C TYR A 389 -1.61 13.94 18.19
N ASP A 390 -2.28 14.81 18.95
CA ASP A 390 -3.33 14.39 19.87
C ASP A 390 -4.67 14.11 19.14
N THR A 391 -5.69 13.66 19.87
CA THR A 391 -7.03 13.38 19.33
C THR A 391 -7.86 14.65 19.02
N ARG A 392 -7.25 15.84 19.09
CA ARG A 392 -7.80 17.10 18.56
C ARG A 392 -7.04 17.55 17.30
N LEU A 393 -6.26 16.63 16.72
CA LEU A 393 -5.35 16.84 15.61
C LEU A 393 -4.39 18.01 15.82
N ARG A 394 -3.92 18.22 17.06
CA ARG A 394 -2.86 19.18 17.37
C ARG A 394 -1.52 18.46 17.39
N ARG A 395 -0.57 18.92 16.58
CA ARG A 395 0.77 18.33 16.53
C ARG A 395 1.47 18.45 17.89
N VAL A 396 1.88 17.31 18.45
CA VAL A 396 2.60 17.20 19.73
C VAL A 396 4.06 16.79 19.56
N GLY A 397 4.47 16.34 18.38
CA GLY A 397 5.86 15.99 18.08
C GLY A 397 6.02 15.24 16.76
N ALA A 398 7.07 14.42 16.69
CA ALA A 398 7.34 13.47 15.61
C ALA A 398 7.99 12.21 16.20
N LEU A 399 7.78 11.05 15.57
CA LEU A 399 8.50 9.83 15.94
C LEU A 399 10.00 9.99 15.64
N GLN A 400 10.84 9.34 16.44
CA GLN A 400 12.27 9.23 16.16
C GLN A 400 12.53 7.91 15.47
N ALA A 401 12.31 7.86 14.17
CA ALA A 401 12.50 6.68 13.35
C ALA A 401 13.20 7.07 12.04
N PRO A 402 14.01 6.17 11.45
CA PRO A 402 14.42 6.28 10.05
C PRO A 402 13.20 6.49 9.13
N TYR A 403 13.32 7.43 8.20
CA TYR A 403 12.31 7.69 7.18
C TYR A 403 12.82 7.12 5.86
N GLY A 404 12.05 6.20 5.27
CA GLY A 404 12.40 5.53 4.02
C GLY A 404 12.10 6.38 2.78
N SER A 405 11.86 5.71 1.66
CA SER A 405 11.38 6.34 0.43
C SER A 405 9.84 6.32 0.35
N ASN A 406 9.27 7.07 -0.60
CA ASN A 406 7.83 7.29 -0.76
C ASN A 406 7.17 7.85 0.52
N ILE A 407 6.00 7.35 0.93
CA ILE A 407 5.25 7.86 2.09
C ILE A 407 4.93 6.71 3.08
N PRO A 408 5.95 6.24 3.83
CA PRO A 408 5.84 5.05 4.68
C PRO A 408 4.80 5.22 5.80
N HIS A 409 3.79 4.35 5.89
CA HIS A 409 2.76 4.45 6.94
C HIS A 409 3.34 4.11 8.33
N PRO A 410 3.10 4.92 9.37
CA PRO A 410 3.76 4.75 10.68
C PRO A 410 2.96 3.87 11.65
N MET A 411 2.71 2.60 11.32
CA MET A 411 1.92 1.73 12.18
C MET A 411 2.74 1.23 13.38
N VAL A 412 2.46 1.77 14.57
CA VAL A 412 3.12 1.35 15.81
C VAL A 412 2.24 0.32 16.55
N VAL A 413 2.86 -0.80 16.90
CA VAL A 413 2.21 -1.95 17.55
C VAL A 413 3.08 -2.45 18.72
N PRO A 414 2.50 -3.16 19.70
CA PRO A 414 3.29 -3.97 20.62
C PRO A 414 4.07 -5.02 19.82
N GLY A 415 5.35 -5.17 20.12
CA GLY A 415 6.26 -6.05 19.42
C GLY A 415 7.12 -6.88 20.37
N GLY A 416 7.76 -7.91 19.82
CA GLY A 416 8.59 -8.84 20.57
C GLY A 416 7.79 -9.79 21.47
N THR A 417 8.46 -10.83 21.97
CA THR A 417 7.89 -11.77 22.94
C THR A 417 7.72 -11.16 24.34
N ASP A 418 8.37 -10.01 24.60
CA ASP A 418 8.22 -9.29 25.86
C ASP A 418 6.89 -8.50 25.96
N GLY A 419 6.20 -8.28 24.83
CA GLY A 419 4.94 -7.53 24.75
C GLY A 419 5.03 -6.06 25.15
N THR A 420 6.23 -5.54 25.34
CA THR A 420 6.49 -4.18 25.85
C THR A 420 7.33 -3.33 24.91
N THR A 421 8.11 -3.96 24.03
CA THR A 421 8.92 -3.29 23.03
C THR A 421 8.03 -2.84 21.86
N PRO A 422 7.82 -1.54 21.62
CA PRO A 422 7.01 -1.10 20.49
C PRO A 422 7.73 -1.41 19.18
N TRP A 423 7.02 -1.98 18.21
CA TRP A 423 7.48 -2.07 16.82
C TRP A 423 6.80 -1.01 15.97
N LEU A 424 7.55 -0.41 15.05
CA LEU A 424 7.03 0.38 13.94
C LEU A 424 7.06 -0.52 12.70
N VAL A 425 5.89 -0.91 12.23
CA VAL A 425 5.68 -1.65 10.99
C VAL A 425 5.38 -0.64 9.90
N THR A 426 6.19 -0.64 8.85
CA THR A 426 6.10 0.33 7.77
C THR A 426 6.60 -0.29 6.46
N PHE A 427 6.76 0.51 5.42
CA PHE A 427 7.30 0.02 4.15
C PHE A 427 8.41 0.91 3.59
N ASP A 428 9.15 0.40 2.61
CA ASP A 428 9.99 1.22 1.75
C ASP A 428 9.47 1.25 0.32
N GLY A 429 9.46 2.45 -0.25
CA GLY A 429 8.93 2.76 -1.58
C GLY A 429 9.87 2.50 -2.75
N THR A 430 10.95 1.73 -2.60
CA THR A 430 11.83 1.40 -3.74
C THR A 430 11.08 0.55 -4.76
N PRO A 431 10.91 1.01 -6.02
CA PRO A 431 10.10 0.29 -7.01
C PRO A 431 10.81 -0.94 -7.56
N TRP A 432 10.04 -1.77 -8.26
CA TRP A 432 10.55 -2.90 -9.03
C TRP A 432 10.12 -2.76 -10.49
N ARG A 433 11.08 -2.66 -11.41
CA ARG A 433 10.82 -2.56 -12.85
C ARG A 433 9.87 -1.41 -13.25
N GLU A 434 10.09 -0.25 -12.63
CA GLU A 434 9.33 0.98 -12.89
C GLU A 434 9.38 1.42 -14.36
N ASP A 435 10.48 1.09 -15.05
CA ASP A 435 10.70 1.38 -16.47
C ASP A 435 9.59 0.83 -17.39
N LEU A 436 9.03 -0.33 -17.04
CA LEU A 436 7.97 -0.98 -17.80
C LEU A 436 6.62 -0.91 -17.07
N LEU A 437 6.62 -1.11 -15.76
CA LEU A 437 5.38 -1.28 -15.00
C LEU A 437 4.85 0.05 -14.45
N GLY A 438 5.66 1.09 -14.38
CA GLY A 438 5.34 2.35 -13.74
C GLY A 438 5.48 2.30 -12.21
N TYR A 439 4.91 3.31 -11.55
CA TYR A 439 5.22 3.67 -10.16
C TYR A 439 4.80 2.65 -9.08
N GLY A 440 3.69 1.91 -9.25
CA GLY A 440 3.01 1.24 -8.13
C GLY A 440 3.57 -0.11 -7.68
N THR A 441 4.74 -0.53 -8.14
CA THR A 441 5.35 -1.85 -7.86
C THR A 441 6.22 -1.92 -6.60
N HIS A 442 6.24 -0.85 -5.81
CA HIS A 442 7.12 -0.73 -4.63
C HIS A 442 6.53 -1.38 -3.37
N GLY A 443 7.40 -1.66 -2.40
CA GLY A 443 6.98 -2.09 -1.06
C GLY A 443 7.86 -3.18 -0.45
N ASP A 444 8.92 -2.80 0.26
CA ASP A 444 9.55 -3.70 1.22
C ASP A 444 8.85 -3.55 2.57
N LEU A 445 8.43 -4.63 3.20
CA LEU A 445 8.02 -4.60 4.61
C LEU A 445 9.24 -4.24 5.46
N VAL A 446 9.13 -3.19 6.27
CA VAL A 446 10.17 -2.76 7.21
C VAL A 446 9.61 -2.82 8.62
N VAL A 447 10.31 -3.52 9.50
CA VAL A 447 9.99 -3.57 10.93
C VAL A 447 11.12 -2.89 11.70
N MET A 448 10.77 -1.97 12.59
CA MET A 448 11.73 -1.26 13.45
C MET A 448 11.38 -1.47 14.92
N ALA A 449 12.35 -1.88 15.74
CA ALA A 449 12.17 -1.94 17.19
C ALA A 449 12.40 -0.57 17.83
N GLY A 450 11.51 -0.20 18.74
CA GLY A 450 11.63 1.00 19.55
C GLY A 450 12.29 0.73 20.89
N ARG A 451 13.24 1.58 21.27
CA ARG A 451 13.82 1.61 22.62
C ARG A 451 13.55 2.95 23.30
N PRO A 452 13.38 2.98 24.63
CA PRO A 452 13.38 4.23 25.37
C PRO A 452 14.69 4.99 25.14
N GLU A 453 14.61 6.30 25.06
CA GLU A 453 15.80 7.15 25.14
C GLU A 453 16.49 7.00 26.49
N THR A 454 17.81 6.95 26.45
CA THR A 454 18.63 7.01 27.66
C THR A 454 18.59 8.43 28.26
N LEU A 455 18.91 8.51 29.56
CA LEU A 455 19.05 9.81 30.24
C LEU A 455 20.10 10.70 29.57
N ARG A 456 21.19 10.10 29.08
CA ARG A 456 22.25 10.79 28.34
C ARG A 456 21.73 11.41 27.04
N GLU A 457 21.03 10.63 26.22
CA GLU A 457 20.44 11.13 24.97
C GLU A 457 19.40 12.24 25.24
N THR A 458 18.61 12.08 26.31
CA THR A 458 17.66 13.09 26.76
C THR A 458 18.36 14.39 27.15
N TRP A 459 19.47 14.30 27.88
CA TRP A 459 20.29 15.44 28.27
C TRP A 459 20.90 16.15 27.05
N GLU A 460 21.57 15.39 26.17
CA GLU A 460 22.22 15.92 24.97
C GLU A 460 21.23 16.70 24.08
N ARG A 461 20.03 16.16 23.86
CA ARG A 461 18.97 16.85 23.11
C ARG A 461 18.45 18.11 23.82
N THR A 462 18.33 18.08 25.15
CA THR A 462 17.89 19.25 25.93
C THR A 462 18.92 20.37 25.84
N VAL A 463 20.21 20.04 25.95
CA VAL A 463 21.32 20.99 25.77
C VAL A 463 21.36 21.55 24.35
N ALA A 464 21.15 20.71 23.32
CA ALA A 464 21.09 21.14 21.92
C ALA A 464 19.92 22.13 21.64
N ARG A 465 18.74 21.87 22.22
CA ARG A 465 17.59 22.81 22.15
C ARG A 465 17.86 24.10 22.92
N GLY A 466 18.48 24.02 24.10
CA GLY A 466 18.87 25.18 24.90
C GLY A 466 19.87 26.08 24.17
N THR A 467 20.93 25.51 23.59
CA THR A 467 21.94 26.26 22.81
C THR A 467 21.36 26.88 21.53
N THR A 468 20.43 26.20 20.86
CA THR A 468 19.72 26.76 19.69
C THR A 468 18.83 27.95 20.07
N THR A 469 18.15 27.87 21.20
CA THR A 469 17.28 28.94 21.72
C THR A 469 18.11 30.15 22.17
N VAL A 470 19.25 29.94 22.84
CA VAL A 470 20.20 30.99 23.22
C VAL A 470 20.80 31.68 21.99
N ARG A 471 21.19 30.93 20.94
CA ARG A 471 21.70 31.50 19.68
C ARG A 471 20.65 32.35 18.95
N ARG A 472 19.38 31.92 18.89
CA ARG A 472 18.29 32.73 18.31
C ARG A 472 18.02 34.00 19.14
N GLY A 473 18.01 33.90 20.47
CA GLY A 473 17.87 35.06 21.35
C GLY A 473 18.98 36.10 21.16
N LEU A 474 20.25 35.66 21.09
CA LEU A 474 21.40 36.53 20.83
C LEU A 474 21.36 37.17 19.44
N GLY A 475 20.85 36.47 18.43
CA GLY A 475 20.64 37.02 17.08
C GLY A 475 19.62 38.15 17.05
N VAL A 476 18.50 38.01 17.78
CA VAL A 476 17.47 39.06 17.90
C VAL A 476 18.01 40.27 18.67
N VAL A 477 18.77 40.07 19.74
CA VAL A 477 19.41 41.14 20.51
C VAL A 477 20.45 41.88 19.66
N ARG A 478 21.27 41.17 18.86
CA ARG A 478 22.23 41.80 17.94
C ARG A 478 21.56 42.62 16.84
N ARG A 479 20.43 42.17 16.28
CA ARG A 479 19.65 42.99 15.33
C ARG A 479 19.12 44.27 15.98
N ARG A 480 18.52 44.18 17.17
CA ARG A 480 18.01 45.35 17.90
C ARG A 480 19.12 46.35 18.26
N LEU A 481 20.31 45.87 18.63
CA LEU A 481 21.47 46.73 18.89
C LEU A 481 22.06 47.34 17.61
N GLY A 482 22.00 46.61 16.48
CA GLY A 482 22.40 47.13 15.17
C GLY A 482 21.47 48.23 14.65
N ASP A 483 20.16 48.06 14.82
CA ASP A 483 19.15 49.04 14.43
C ASP A 483 19.18 50.30 15.32
N ALA A 484 19.48 50.14 16.62
CA ALA A 484 19.69 51.27 17.53
C ALA A 484 20.92 52.12 17.14
N ARG A 485 22.02 51.49 16.66
CA ARG A 485 23.22 52.22 16.19
C ARG A 485 23.03 52.92 14.85
N ARG A 486 22.08 52.50 14.01
CA ARG A 486 21.75 53.20 12.75
C ARG A 486 20.90 54.45 12.96
N ARG A 487 20.20 54.59 14.10
CA ARG A 487 19.38 55.76 14.43
C ARG A 487 20.16 56.92 15.06
N THR A 488 21.45 56.76 15.35
CA THR A 488 22.28 57.80 16.00
C THR A 488 23.38 58.36 15.08
N ARG A 489 23.32 58.12 13.76
CA ARG A 489 24.20 58.83 12.81
C ARG A 489 23.61 60.21 12.50
N PRO A 490 24.29 61.31 12.85
CA PRO A 490 23.84 62.64 12.43
C PRO A 490 24.00 62.80 10.91
N PRO A 491 23.17 63.64 10.26
CA PRO A 491 23.23 63.84 8.82
C PRO A 491 24.59 64.42 8.41
N ALA A 492 25.19 63.84 7.36
CA ALA A 492 26.44 64.32 6.79
C ALA A 492 26.22 65.71 6.16
N ALA A 493 27.10 66.63 6.53
CA ALA A 493 27.15 67.97 5.96
C ALA A 493 27.62 67.93 4.50
N ASP A 494 26.85 68.59 3.63
CA ASP A 494 27.24 68.98 2.29
C ASP A 494 28.55 69.76 2.31
N ARG A 495 29.53 69.33 1.50
CA ARG A 495 30.68 70.14 1.13
C ARG A 495 30.69 70.30 -0.39
N GLY A 496 30.54 71.55 -0.81
CA GLY A 496 30.65 71.98 -2.20
C GLY A 496 32.07 71.89 -2.76
N PRO A 497 32.25 72.22 -4.05
CA PRO A 497 33.47 71.99 -4.80
C PRO A 497 34.39 73.22 -4.81
N ASP A 498 35.68 72.98 -4.67
CA ASP A 498 36.84 73.80 -5.11
C ASP A 498 38.06 72.86 -4.90
N GLY A 499 39.07 72.70 -5.74
CA GLY A 499 39.61 73.43 -6.88
C GLY A 499 41.13 73.12 -6.85
N GLY A 500 41.70 72.60 -7.94
CA GLY A 500 43.12 72.22 -8.02
C GLY A 500 43.41 71.17 -9.09
#